data_AF-A0A154W7K1-F1
#
_entry.id   AF-A0A154W7K1-F1
#
_cell.length_a   1.000
_cell.length_b   1.000
_cell.length_c   1.000
_cell.angle_alpha   90.00
_cell.angle_beta   90.00
_cell.angle_gamma   90.00
#
_symmetry.space_group_name_H-M   'P 1'
#
loop_
_entity.id
_entity.type
_entity.pdbx_description
1 polymer ?
#
loop_
_entity_poly.entity_id
_entity_poly.type
_entity_poly.pdbx_seq_one_letter_code
_entity_poly.pdbx_strand_id
1 'polypeptide(L)'
;MDVFPAGDPADWQHDPWSGKIVDGRVWGRGATDMKAGTTASIMTYAYLYRFREHLKGKLTLTAVSDEETGGKWGTRYLLENHADEAKGDCVLNGEPSDPCAVRFAEKGTLRLTFTIRTPGAHGAYTHRSKNANRIAGHLMDRLDKLVDIPPAMPESVAAVVNRPESLAAADQAMGEGTSTIINKVTVNYGVLRGGLKVNMLPGTCVMEADIRLPVGTTRETVMAEIETILADFPEASVAVQEAASNPTSHSDPTHEMIALVQQAASELGRPRPEVICSLGATDCKHFRYHGVPAYVYGVPPGNMSMADESVAIADFLHVVKTHALAAFDYLSA
;
A
#
# COMPACT_ATOMS: atom_id res chain seq x y z
N MET A 1 -3.35 -16.79 -7.90
CA MET A 1 -3.80 -15.45 -7.48
C MET A 1 -3.34 -14.45 -8.52
N ASP A 2 -3.96 -13.26 -8.53
CA ASP A 2 -3.66 -12.16 -9.42
C ASP A 2 -2.21 -11.65 -9.24
N VAL A 3 -1.72 -10.95 -10.26
CA VAL A 3 -0.39 -10.35 -10.34
C VAL A 3 -0.45 -9.17 -11.32
N PHE A 4 0.44 -8.20 -11.17
CA PHE A 4 0.66 -7.20 -12.23
C PHE A 4 1.03 -7.81 -13.59
N PRO A 5 0.76 -7.11 -14.71
CA PRO A 5 1.29 -7.47 -16.01
C PRO A 5 2.83 -7.65 -16.00
N ALA A 6 3.33 -8.62 -16.77
CA ALA A 6 4.77 -8.90 -16.84
C ALA A 6 5.55 -7.90 -17.73
N GLY A 7 4.87 -7.09 -18.54
CA GLY A 7 5.54 -6.19 -19.49
C GLY A 7 6.07 -6.92 -20.73
N ASP A 8 7.11 -6.38 -21.36
CA ASP A 8 7.75 -6.96 -22.53
C ASP A 8 8.64 -8.14 -22.12
N PRO A 9 8.44 -9.36 -22.64
CA PRO A 9 9.31 -10.50 -22.37
C PRO A 9 10.80 -10.27 -22.70
N ALA A 10 11.13 -9.32 -23.59
CA ALA A 10 12.51 -8.99 -23.92
C ALA A 10 13.27 -8.32 -22.76
N ASP A 11 12.57 -7.72 -21.81
CA ASP A 11 13.16 -7.09 -20.62
C ASP A 11 13.51 -8.13 -19.53
N TRP A 12 13.17 -9.42 -19.73
CA TRP A 12 13.37 -10.48 -18.75
C TRP A 12 14.55 -11.39 -19.10
N GLN A 13 15.43 -11.62 -18.13
CA GLN A 13 16.51 -12.61 -18.23
C GLN A 13 16.00 -14.05 -18.18
N HIS A 14 14.88 -14.27 -17.48
CA HIS A 14 14.20 -15.55 -17.39
C HIS A 14 12.71 -15.35 -17.66
N ASP A 15 12.09 -16.27 -18.38
CA ASP A 15 10.67 -16.18 -18.72
C ASP A 15 9.83 -15.88 -17.45
N PRO A 16 8.99 -14.82 -17.47
CA PRO A 16 8.26 -14.35 -16.29
C PRO A 16 7.31 -15.38 -15.70
N TRP A 17 6.96 -16.43 -16.43
CA TRP A 17 6.01 -17.47 -16.01
C TRP A 17 6.69 -18.80 -15.72
N SER A 18 8.02 -18.87 -15.84
CA SER A 18 8.76 -20.14 -15.71
C SER A 18 8.89 -20.65 -14.28
N GLY A 19 8.93 -19.77 -13.27
CA GLY A 19 9.25 -20.16 -11.89
C GLY A 19 10.67 -20.71 -11.75
N LYS A 20 11.59 -20.32 -12.64
CA LYS A 20 12.93 -20.89 -12.73
C LYS A 20 13.72 -20.65 -11.44
N ILE A 21 14.43 -21.69 -10.99
CA ILE A 21 15.32 -21.58 -9.84
C ILE A 21 16.75 -21.37 -10.34
N VAL A 22 17.33 -20.22 -10.02
CA VAL A 22 18.72 -19.86 -10.39
C VAL A 22 19.34 -19.10 -9.22
N ASP A 23 20.56 -19.50 -8.83
CA ASP A 23 21.36 -18.86 -7.77
C ASP A 23 20.61 -18.66 -6.44
N GLY A 24 19.86 -19.69 -6.03
CA GLY A 24 19.12 -19.66 -4.76
C GLY A 24 17.87 -18.77 -4.78
N ARG A 25 17.41 -18.32 -5.95
CA ARG A 25 16.23 -17.49 -6.14
C ARG A 25 15.21 -18.17 -7.04
N VAL A 26 13.94 -17.90 -6.79
CA VAL A 26 12.83 -18.24 -7.69
C VAL A 26 12.52 -17.01 -8.52
N TRP A 27 12.58 -17.13 -9.84
CA TRP A 27 12.35 -16.05 -10.79
C TRP A 27 10.98 -16.18 -11.44
N GLY A 28 10.26 -15.06 -11.52
CA GLY A 28 8.97 -14.97 -12.21
C GLY A 28 8.06 -13.89 -11.64
N ARG A 29 7.11 -13.44 -12.45
CA ARG A 29 6.09 -12.49 -12.06
C ARG A 29 5.22 -13.04 -10.92
N GLY A 30 5.14 -12.24 -9.87
CA GLY A 30 4.47 -12.51 -8.61
C GLY A 30 5.21 -13.51 -7.71
N ALA A 31 6.46 -13.89 -8.04
CA ALA A 31 7.28 -14.69 -7.13
C ALA A 31 7.45 -13.98 -5.78
N THR A 32 7.63 -12.66 -5.80
CA THR A 32 7.65 -11.80 -4.62
C THR A 32 6.24 -11.35 -4.27
N ASP A 33 5.50 -10.78 -5.21
CA ASP A 33 4.21 -10.09 -4.99
C ASP A 33 2.98 -10.84 -5.58
N MET A 34 2.21 -11.57 -4.78
CA MET A 34 2.55 -12.02 -3.43
C MET A 34 2.60 -13.55 -3.31
N LYS A 35 2.92 -14.29 -4.38
CA LYS A 35 2.85 -15.78 -4.37
C LYS A 35 3.78 -16.42 -3.35
N ALA A 36 4.93 -15.82 -3.00
CA ALA A 36 5.75 -16.28 -1.88
C ALA A 36 4.97 -16.22 -0.56
N GLY A 37 4.32 -15.10 -0.28
CA GLY A 37 3.45 -14.90 0.87
C GLY A 37 2.25 -15.86 0.87
N THR A 38 1.53 -15.95 -0.25
CA THR A 38 0.40 -16.88 -0.40
C THR A 38 0.85 -18.33 -0.14
N THR A 39 2.00 -18.72 -0.67
CA THR A 39 2.56 -20.05 -0.45
C THR A 39 2.93 -20.24 1.02
N ALA A 40 3.47 -19.23 1.69
CA ALA A 40 3.73 -19.28 3.13
C ALA A 40 2.44 -19.51 3.95
N SER A 41 1.34 -18.84 3.60
CA SER A 41 0.04 -19.05 4.22
C SER A 41 -0.53 -20.46 3.96
N ILE A 42 -0.42 -20.97 2.73
CA ILE A 42 -0.84 -22.34 2.38
C ILE A 42 -0.03 -23.38 3.17
N MET A 43 1.30 -23.22 3.22
CA MET A 43 2.18 -24.13 3.94
C MET A 43 1.92 -24.09 5.45
N THR A 44 1.71 -22.89 6.00
CA THR A 44 1.31 -22.70 7.41
C THR A 44 0.00 -23.44 7.70
N TYR A 45 -1.02 -23.27 6.87
CA TYR A 45 -2.29 -23.97 7.00
C TYR A 45 -2.12 -25.50 6.98
N ALA A 46 -1.35 -26.01 6.01
CA ALA A 46 -1.07 -27.44 5.89
C ALA A 46 -0.28 -27.99 7.09
N TYR A 47 0.69 -27.25 7.62
CA TYR A 47 1.45 -27.66 8.81
C TYR A 47 0.59 -27.65 10.06
N LEU A 48 -0.15 -26.57 10.33
CA LEU A 48 -1.00 -26.46 11.51
C LEU A 48 -2.14 -27.49 11.50
N TYR A 49 -2.66 -27.85 10.32
CA TYR A 49 -3.64 -28.95 10.22
C TYR A 49 -3.11 -30.27 10.80
N ARG A 50 -1.81 -30.54 10.68
CA ARG A 50 -1.18 -31.75 11.25
C ARG A 50 -1.06 -31.72 12.77
N PHE A 51 -1.12 -30.53 13.37
CA PHE A 51 -1.04 -30.30 14.81
C PHE A 51 -2.36 -29.75 15.39
N ARG A 52 -3.47 -29.87 14.66
CA ARG A 52 -4.76 -29.24 14.98
C ARG A 52 -5.32 -29.63 16.35
N GLU A 53 -4.96 -30.80 16.85
CA GLU A 53 -5.30 -31.28 18.20
C GLU A 53 -4.65 -30.47 19.34
N HIS A 54 -3.61 -29.69 19.04
CA HIS A 54 -2.96 -28.78 19.99
C HIS A 54 -3.52 -27.34 19.91
N LEU A 55 -4.39 -27.06 18.93
CA LEU A 55 -4.95 -25.73 18.72
C LEU A 55 -6.23 -25.55 19.55
N LYS A 56 -6.36 -24.40 20.20
CA LYS A 56 -7.55 -23.97 20.94
C LYS A 56 -8.47 -23.04 20.14
N GLY A 57 -7.98 -22.57 18.99
CA GLY A 57 -8.72 -21.71 18.06
C GLY A 57 -8.89 -22.32 16.67
N LYS A 58 -9.39 -21.52 15.73
CA LYS A 58 -9.57 -21.87 14.32
C LYS A 58 -8.57 -21.11 13.46
N LEU A 59 -7.92 -21.81 12.54
CA LEU A 59 -7.16 -21.20 11.45
C LEU A 59 -8.01 -21.15 10.18
N THR A 60 -8.21 -19.96 9.61
CA THR A 60 -8.83 -19.77 8.29
C THR A 60 -7.76 -19.33 7.29
N LEU A 61 -7.72 -19.97 6.11
CA LEU A 61 -6.92 -19.52 4.98
C LEU A 61 -7.81 -18.77 4.00
N THR A 62 -7.46 -17.53 3.70
CA THR A 62 -8.09 -16.72 2.66
C THR A 62 -7.11 -16.55 1.49
N ALA A 63 -7.58 -16.83 0.27
CA ALA A 63 -6.81 -16.66 -0.96
C ALA A 63 -7.74 -16.02 -2.00
N VAL A 64 -7.37 -14.84 -2.48
CA VAL A 64 -8.21 -13.99 -3.34
C VAL A 64 -7.50 -13.68 -4.67
N SER A 65 -8.21 -13.10 -5.63
CA SER A 65 -7.69 -12.91 -7.00
C SER A 65 -7.97 -11.50 -7.56
N ASP A 66 -8.05 -10.49 -6.70
CA ASP A 66 -8.46 -9.13 -7.08
C ASP A 66 -7.76 -8.05 -6.20
N GLU A 67 -6.65 -8.37 -5.53
CA GLU A 67 -5.93 -7.41 -4.65
C GLU A 67 -5.37 -6.26 -5.50
N GLU A 68 -4.74 -6.60 -6.62
CA GLU A 68 -4.03 -5.69 -7.54
C GLU A 68 -4.96 -4.69 -8.25
N THR A 69 -6.27 -4.93 -8.14
CA THR A 69 -7.37 -4.15 -8.70
C THR A 69 -8.25 -3.51 -7.61
N GLY A 70 -7.84 -3.60 -6.34
CA GLY A 70 -8.44 -2.89 -5.19
C GLY A 70 -9.21 -3.77 -4.20
N GLY A 71 -9.24 -5.09 -4.41
CA GLY A 71 -9.81 -6.09 -3.51
C GLY A 71 -11.33 -6.17 -3.49
N LYS A 72 -12.02 -5.52 -4.46
CA LYS A 72 -13.49 -5.40 -4.47
C LYS A 72 -14.17 -6.76 -4.55
N TRP A 73 -13.74 -7.60 -5.47
CA TRP A 73 -14.24 -8.96 -5.70
C TRP A 73 -13.39 -10.02 -4.98
N GLY A 74 -12.34 -9.60 -4.28
CA GLY A 74 -11.49 -10.42 -3.43
C GLY A 74 -11.88 -10.31 -1.96
N THR A 75 -10.98 -9.80 -1.13
CA THR A 75 -11.15 -9.77 0.33
C THR A 75 -12.38 -8.99 0.78
N ARG A 76 -12.69 -7.87 0.10
CA ARG A 76 -13.88 -7.09 0.45
C ARG A 76 -15.16 -7.90 0.27
N TYR A 77 -15.33 -8.54 -0.89
CA TYR A 77 -16.49 -9.39 -1.16
C TYR A 77 -16.59 -10.53 -0.13
N LEU A 78 -15.45 -11.16 0.19
CA LEU A 78 -15.38 -12.24 1.18
C LEU A 78 -15.87 -11.77 2.56
N LEU A 79 -15.43 -10.59 3.02
CA LEU A 79 -15.84 -10.04 4.32
C LEU A 79 -17.27 -9.51 4.35
N GLU A 80 -17.81 -9.06 3.23
CA GLU A 80 -19.19 -8.59 3.11
C GLU A 80 -20.21 -9.75 3.01
N ASN A 81 -19.83 -10.88 2.41
CA ASN A 81 -20.77 -11.96 2.07
C ASN A 81 -20.53 -13.27 2.84
N HIS A 82 -19.31 -13.49 3.34
CA HIS A 82 -18.88 -14.72 4.02
C HIS A 82 -18.14 -14.42 5.32
N ALA A 83 -18.57 -13.36 6.02
CA ALA A 83 -17.92 -12.89 7.25
C ALA A 83 -17.72 -13.99 8.29
N ASP A 84 -18.71 -14.87 8.49
CA ASP A 84 -18.65 -15.95 9.50
C ASP A 84 -17.56 -16.99 9.22
N GLU A 85 -17.18 -17.14 7.94
CA GLU A 85 -16.10 -18.05 7.53
C GLU A 85 -14.74 -17.36 7.47
N ALA A 86 -14.75 -16.08 7.06
CA ALA A 86 -13.58 -15.31 6.70
C ALA A 86 -12.99 -14.45 7.83
N LYS A 87 -13.82 -13.96 8.75
CA LYS A 87 -13.35 -13.16 9.89
C LYS A 87 -12.72 -14.06 10.95
N GLY A 88 -11.72 -13.51 11.61
CA GLY A 88 -11.10 -14.06 12.81
C GLY A 88 -10.71 -12.93 13.75
N ASP A 89 -10.05 -13.28 14.86
CA ASP A 89 -9.61 -12.31 15.87
C ASP A 89 -8.33 -11.56 15.46
N CYS A 90 -7.58 -12.10 14.50
CA CYS A 90 -6.37 -11.49 13.94
C CYS A 90 -6.10 -12.02 12.52
N VAL A 91 -5.43 -11.22 11.70
CA VAL A 91 -4.91 -11.61 10.39
C VAL A 91 -3.40 -11.40 10.33
N LEU A 92 -2.68 -12.43 9.91
CA LEU A 92 -1.29 -12.35 9.49
C LEU A 92 -1.22 -12.54 7.98
N ASN A 93 -0.74 -11.52 7.26
CA ASN A 93 -0.63 -11.50 5.81
C ASN A 93 0.85 -11.59 5.37
N GLY A 94 1.12 -12.31 4.28
CA GLY A 94 2.44 -12.55 3.71
C GLY A 94 2.89 -11.57 2.62
N GLU A 95 2.19 -10.45 2.41
CA GLU A 95 2.58 -9.39 1.48
C GLU A 95 4.03 -8.96 1.70
N PRO A 96 4.80 -8.57 0.67
CA PRO A 96 6.21 -8.28 0.83
C PRO A 96 6.44 -7.08 1.75
N SER A 97 6.93 -7.37 2.96
CA SER A 97 7.13 -6.37 4.02
C SER A 97 8.59 -6.06 4.34
N ASP A 98 9.52 -6.86 3.81
CA ASP A 98 10.86 -7.09 4.36
C ASP A 98 10.83 -7.80 5.74
N PRO A 99 11.61 -8.89 5.93
CA PRO A 99 11.72 -9.57 7.23
C PRO A 99 12.25 -8.71 8.38
N CYS A 100 12.77 -7.51 8.12
CA CYS A 100 13.13 -6.53 9.14
C CYS A 100 11.94 -5.76 9.72
N ALA A 101 10.72 -5.97 9.20
CA ALA A 101 9.57 -5.16 9.54
C ALA A 101 8.25 -5.95 9.66
N VAL A 102 7.47 -5.66 10.70
CA VAL A 102 6.05 -6.00 10.80
C VAL A 102 5.24 -4.75 10.50
N ARG A 103 4.40 -4.78 9.47
CA ARG A 103 3.56 -3.63 9.10
C ARG A 103 2.20 -3.74 9.78
N PHE A 104 1.81 -2.73 10.54
CA PHE A 104 0.53 -2.69 11.27
C PHE A 104 -0.45 -1.65 10.73
N ALA A 105 0.02 -0.76 9.85
CA ALA A 105 -0.73 0.36 9.33
C ALA A 105 -0.38 0.65 7.87
N GLU A 106 -1.28 1.33 7.17
CA GLU A 106 -1.14 1.70 5.76
C GLU A 106 -1.64 3.14 5.55
N LYS A 107 -0.92 3.88 4.70
CA LYS A 107 -1.39 5.18 4.22
C LYS A 107 -2.69 5.02 3.42
N GLY A 108 -3.60 5.96 3.60
CA GLY A 108 -4.79 6.09 2.77
C GLY A 108 -4.44 6.58 1.37
N THR A 109 -5.36 6.38 0.43
CA THR A 109 -5.31 6.87 -0.94
C THR A 109 -6.45 7.83 -1.19
N LEU A 110 -6.15 8.98 -1.78
CA LEU A 110 -7.15 9.93 -2.28
C LEU A 110 -6.74 10.34 -3.69
N ARG A 111 -7.41 9.77 -4.69
CA ARG A 111 -7.16 10.09 -6.10
C ARG A 111 -8.17 11.11 -6.59
N LEU A 112 -7.67 12.20 -7.15
CA LEU A 112 -8.47 13.35 -7.53
C LEU A 112 -8.20 13.73 -8.99
N THR A 113 -9.26 14.13 -9.68
CA THR A 113 -9.18 14.70 -11.03
C THR A 113 -9.55 16.17 -10.96
N PHE A 114 -8.60 17.04 -11.24
CA PHE A 114 -8.80 18.48 -11.37
C PHE A 114 -9.01 18.83 -12.84
N THR A 115 -10.08 19.56 -13.15
CA THR A 115 -10.38 20.03 -14.50
C THR A 115 -10.46 21.56 -14.50
N ILE A 116 -9.57 22.19 -15.27
CA ILE A 116 -9.54 23.63 -15.47
C ILE A 116 -10.14 23.95 -16.82
N ARG A 117 -11.10 24.87 -16.89
CA ARG A 117 -11.73 25.31 -18.15
C ARG A 117 -11.67 26.82 -18.33
N THR A 118 -11.21 27.24 -19.50
CA THR A 118 -11.24 28.63 -19.96
C THR A 118 -11.77 28.69 -21.39
N PRO A 119 -12.20 29.85 -21.90
CA PRO A 119 -12.65 29.96 -23.29
C PRO A 119 -11.59 29.58 -24.35
N GLY A 120 -10.29 29.63 -24.01
CA GLY A 120 -9.20 29.53 -24.99
C GLY A 120 -9.16 30.72 -25.97
N ALA A 121 -8.07 30.83 -26.74
CA ALA A 121 -7.92 31.82 -27.81
C ALA A 121 -6.71 31.49 -28.70
N HIS A 122 -6.43 32.34 -29.70
CA HIS A 122 -5.14 32.35 -30.38
C HIS A 122 -4.05 32.92 -29.45
N GLY A 123 -2.87 32.28 -29.44
CA GLY A 123 -1.82 32.47 -28.44
C GLY A 123 -1.23 33.88 -28.37
N ALA A 124 -1.25 34.62 -29.49
CA ALA A 124 -0.81 36.02 -29.53
C ALA A 124 -1.78 37.00 -28.84
N TYR A 125 -3.05 36.62 -28.63
CA TYR A 125 -4.08 37.49 -28.05
C TYR A 125 -4.37 37.08 -26.60
N THR A 126 -3.33 37.13 -25.76
CA THR A 126 -3.35 36.69 -24.34
C THR A 126 -4.42 37.37 -23.48
N HIS A 127 -4.87 38.58 -23.86
CA HIS A 127 -5.93 39.31 -23.17
C HIS A 127 -7.34 38.71 -23.39
N ARG A 128 -7.54 37.81 -24.37
CA ARG A 128 -8.86 37.28 -24.72
C ARG A 128 -9.31 36.11 -23.85
N SER A 129 -8.40 35.43 -23.17
CA SER A 129 -8.71 34.31 -22.30
C SER A 129 -7.59 34.03 -21.32
N LYS A 130 -7.94 33.52 -20.14
CA LYS A 130 -6.95 32.95 -19.23
C LYS A 130 -6.38 31.66 -19.83
N ASN A 131 -5.15 31.34 -19.47
CA ASN A 131 -4.47 30.13 -19.92
C ASN A 131 -4.72 28.99 -18.92
N ALA A 132 -5.44 27.94 -19.33
CA ALA A 132 -5.78 26.82 -18.44
C ALA A 132 -4.54 26.10 -17.87
N ASN A 133 -3.47 25.94 -18.65
CA ASN A 133 -2.23 25.30 -18.19
C ASN A 133 -1.53 26.16 -17.13
N ARG A 134 -1.54 27.49 -17.29
CA ARG A 134 -0.96 28.40 -16.30
C ARG A 134 -1.75 28.37 -14.98
N ILE A 135 -3.08 28.34 -15.06
CA ILE A 135 -3.93 28.16 -13.87
C ILE A 135 -3.61 26.84 -13.18
N ALA A 136 -3.49 25.75 -13.93
CA ALA A 136 -3.13 24.44 -13.38
C ALA A 136 -1.78 24.46 -12.65
N GLY A 137 -0.75 25.11 -13.22
CA GLY A 137 0.54 25.27 -12.54
C GLY A 137 0.44 26.02 -11.21
N HIS A 138 -0.31 27.13 -11.16
CA HIS A 138 -0.53 27.86 -9.92
C HIS A 138 -1.37 27.07 -8.90
N LEU A 139 -2.32 26.24 -9.36
CA LEU A 139 -3.09 25.36 -8.51
C LEU A 139 -2.19 24.25 -7.91
N MET A 140 -1.29 23.66 -8.70
CA MET A 140 -0.30 22.69 -8.22
C MET A 140 0.58 23.28 -7.10
N ASP A 141 1.12 24.49 -7.30
CA ASP A 141 1.93 25.17 -6.27
C ASP A 141 1.19 25.31 -4.92
N ARG A 142 -0.14 25.50 -4.97
CA ARG A 142 -1.00 25.61 -3.78
C ARG A 142 -1.32 24.24 -3.19
N LEU A 143 -1.66 23.26 -4.02
CA LEU A 143 -1.94 21.88 -3.59
C LEU A 143 -0.70 21.19 -3.01
N ASP A 144 0.50 21.58 -3.41
CA ASP A 144 1.75 21.07 -2.80
C ASP A 144 1.87 21.43 -1.33
N LYS A 145 1.11 22.42 -0.84
CA LYS A 145 1.05 22.77 0.60
C LYS A 145 0.21 21.80 1.42
N LEU A 146 -0.50 20.86 0.80
CA LEU A 146 -1.18 19.79 1.53
C LEU A 146 -0.20 18.93 2.34
N VAL A 147 1.09 18.88 1.97
CA VAL A 147 2.14 18.16 2.72
C VAL A 147 2.38 18.75 4.12
N ASP A 148 1.97 19.99 4.34
CA ASP A 148 2.11 20.69 5.62
C ASP A 148 0.94 20.39 6.59
N ILE A 149 -0.08 19.65 6.15
CA ILE A 149 -1.20 19.23 7.00
C ILE A 149 -0.66 18.29 8.09
N PRO A 150 -0.75 18.66 9.39
CA PRO A 150 -0.30 17.81 10.46
C PRO A 150 -1.27 16.63 10.67
N PRO A 151 -0.79 15.39 10.75
CA PRO A 151 -1.66 14.25 11.02
C PRO A 151 -2.09 14.22 12.50
N ALA A 152 -3.37 13.99 12.75
CA ALA A 152 -3.91 13.76 14.09
C ALA A 152 -3.78 12.26 14.47
N MET A 153 -2.53 11.79 14.59
CA MET A 153 -2.25 10.38 14.90
C MET A 153 -2.73 10.00 16.30
N PRO A 154 -3.32 8.80 16.48
CA PRO A 154 -3.52 8.22 17.81
C PRO A 154 -2.17 8.10 18.57
N GLU A 155 -2.19 8.31 19.88
CA GLU A 155 -0.97 8.29 20.71
C GLU A 155 -0.21 6.96 20.60
N SER A 156 -0.92 5.83 20.60
CA SER A 156 -0.32 4.50 20.44
C SER A 156 0.42 4.34 19.12
N VAL A 157 -0.11 4.89 18.02
CA VAL A 157 0.51 4.88 16.71
C VAL A 157 1.73 5.81 16.70
N ALA A 158 1.55 7.05 17.16
CA ALA A 158 2.60 8.07 17.19
C ALA A 158 3.82 7.65 18.03
N ALA A 159 3.59 6.91 19.12
CA ALA A 159 4.63 6.36 19.99
C ALA A 159 5.52 5.34 19.29
N VAL A 160 5.04 4.71 18.21
CA VAL A 160 5.77 3.69 17.45
C VAL A 160 6.37 4.26 16.16
N VAL A 161 5.58 4.96 15.34
CA VAL A 161 6.00 5.38 13.99
C VAL A 161 7.02 6.53 13.97
N ASN A 162 7.21 7.22 15.09
CA ASN A 162 8.20 8.31 15.21
C ASN A 162 9.52 7.87 15.84
N ARG A 163 9.63 6.60 16.25
CA ARG A 163 10.87 6.10 16.86
C ARG A 163 11.98 6.00 15.80
N PRO A 164 13.23 6.39 16.12
CA PRO A 164 14.34 6.33 15.17
C PRO A 164 14.53 4.95 14.54
N GLU A 165 14.35 3.88 15.31
CA GLU A 165 14.45 2.49 14.84
C GLU A 165 13.35 2.14 13.82
N SER A 166 12.12 2.60 14.04
CA SER A 166 11.00 2.36 13.12
C SER A 166 11.16 3.16 11.82
N LEU A 167 11.70 4.38 11.90
CA LEU A 167 12.04 5.19 10.73
C LEU A 167 13.17 4.55 9.91
N ALA A 168 14.23 4.08 10.56
CA ALA A 168 15.34 3.39 9.91
C ALA A 168 14.88 2.07 9.24
N ALA A 169 14.03 1.29 9.92
CA ALA A 169 13.46 0.08 9.35
C ALA A 169 12.53 0.38 8.17
N ALA A 170 11.79 1.49 8.19
CA ALA A 170 10.98 1.92 7.05
C ALA A 170 11.84 2.29 5.83
N ASP A 171 12.96 2.99 6.02
CA ASP A 171 13.92 3.28 4.96
C ASP A 171 14.56 2.00 4.40
N GLN A 172 14.93 1.05 5.27
CA GLN A 172 15.45 -0.24 4.83
C GLN A 172 14.41 -1.04 4.02
N ALA A 173 13.18 -1.12 4.52
CA ALA A 173 12.14 -1.99 3.95
C ALA A 173 11.49 -1.41 2.69
N MET A 174 11.41 -0.10 2.53
CA MET A 174 10.68 0.56 1.44
C MET A 174 11.52 1.53 0.60
N GLY A 175 12.80 1.68 0.94
CA GLY A 175 13.75 2.54 0.22
C GLY A 175 14.07 3.84 0.96
N GLU A 176 15.28 4.34 0.74
CA GLU A 176 15.81 5.56 1.35
C GLU A 176 14.88 6.76 1.15
N GLY A 177 14.61 7.49 2.22
CA GLY A 177 13.76 8.68 2.22
C GLY A 177 12.30 8.39 2.60
N THR A 178 11.92 7.12 2.75
CA THR A 178 10.61 6.72 3.28
C THR A 178 10.31 7.39 4.62
N SER A 179 11.28 7.42 5.54
CA SER A 179 11.16 8.05 6.86
C SER A 179 10.73 9.52 6.80
N THR A 180 11.05 10.22 5.71
CA THR A 180 10.74 11.65 5.54
C THR A 180 9.29 11.91 5.10
N ILE A 181 8.60 10.90 4.56
CA ILE A 181 7.28 11.01 3.94
C ILE A 181 6.20 10.08 4.54
N ILE A 182 6.60 9.07 5.30
CA ILE A 182 5.70 8.03 5.84
C ILE A 182 4.60 8.62 6.73
N ASN A 183 4.96 9.63 7.53
CA ASN A 183 4.06 10.31 8.47
C ASN A 183 3.53 11.65 7.93
N LYS A 184 3.59 11.89 6.60
CA LYS A 184 3.13 13.14 5.98
C LYS A 184 2.11 12.90 4.89
N VAL A 185 1.28 13.88 4.60
CA VAL A 185 0.55 13.89 3.32
C VAL A 185 1.58 14.00 2.20
N THR A 186 1.40 13.24 1.13
CA THR A 186 2.22 13.37 -0.08
C THR A 186 1.31 13.55 -1.29
N VAL A 187 1.73 14.39 -2.22
CA VAL A 187 1.00 14.70 -3.45
C VAL A 187 1.86 14.28 -4.64
N ASN A 188 1.29 13.49 -5.54
CA ASN A 188 1.91 13.12 -6.80
C ASN A 188 0.96 13.46 -7.95
N TYR A 189 1.43 14.22 -8.93
CA TYR A 189 0.66 14.51 -10.15
C TYR A 189 1.03 13.51 -11.25
N GLY A 190 0.34 12.37 -11.25
CA GLY A 190 0.63 11.27 -12.17
C GLY A 190 0.27 11.56 -13.63
N VAL A 191 -0.70 12.45 -13.88
CA VAL A 191 -1.15 12.80 -15.23
C VAL A 191 -1.42 14.30 -15.33
N LEU A 192 -0.89 14.93 -16.39
CA LEU A 192 -1.19 16.31 -16.75
C LEU A 192 -1.43 16.41 -18.27
N ARG A 193 -2.58 16.92 -18.69
CA ARG A 193 -2.97 17.05 -20.10
C ARG A 193 -3.57 18.43 -20.36
N GLY A 194 -2.92 19.25 -21.18
CA GLY A 194 -3.42 20.59 -21.48
C GLY A 194 -2.87 21.21 -22.76
N GLY A 195 -3.76 21.83 -23.53
CA GLY A 195 -3.44 22.47 -24.81
C GLY A 195 -3.49 21.54 -26.03
N LEU A 196 -3.61 22.18 -27.20
CA LEU A 196 -3.73 21.49 -28.50
C LEU A 196 -2.60 21.85 -29.45
N LYS A 197 -2.19 23.12 -29.47
CA LYS A 197 -1.11 23.66 -30.30
C LYS A 197 -0.40 24.78 -29.54
N VAL A 198 0.90 24.96 -29.80
CA VAL A 198 1.74 25.95 -29.13
C VAL A 198 1.27 27.40 -29.35
N ASN A 199 0.63 27.69 -30.48
CA ASN A 199 0.13 29.02 -30.82
C ASN A 199 -1.34 29.25 -30.40
N MET A 200 -1.84 28.50 -29.42
CA MET A 200 -3.18 28.66 -28.84
C MET A 200 -3.07 28.82 -27.32
N LEU A 201 -3.95 29.64 -26.76
CA LEU A 201 -4.21 29.60 -25.32
C LEU A 201 -5.07 28.35 -25.04
N PRO A 202 -4.60 27.42 -24.20
CA PRO A 202 -5.33 26.22 -23.87
C PRO A 202 -6.62 26.57 -23.13
N GLY A 203 -7.75 26.09 -23.64
CA GLY A 203 -9.07 26.22 -23.01
C GLY A 203 -9.38 25.12 -22.00
N THR A 204 -8.57 24.07 -21.92
CA THR A 204 -8.75 23.00 -20.95
C THR A 204 -7.40 22.45 -20.52
N CYS A 205 -7.28 22.18 -19.21
CA CYS A 205 -6.21 21.41 -18.62
C CYS A 205 -6.83 20.40 -17.64
N VAL A 206 -6.40 19.15 -17.70
CA VAL A 206 -6.81 18.08 -16.77
C VAL A 206 -5.56 17.59 -16.05
N MET A 207 -5.66 17.48 -14.73
CA MET A 207 -4.61 17.00 -13.84
C MET A 207 -5.17 15.90 -12.94
N GLU A 208 -4.48 14.77 -12.84
CA GLU A 208 -4.83 13.70 -11.92
C GLU A 208 -3.75 13.59 -10.84
N ALA A 209 -4.18 13.68 -9.58
CA ALA A 209 -3.32 13.62 -8.42
C ALA A 209 -3.59 12.34 -7.61
N ASP A 210 -2.51 11.66 -7.20
CA ASP A 210 -2.52 10.60 -6.18
C ASP A 210 -2.01 11.22 -4.87
N ILE A 211 -2.91 11.40 -3.91
CA ILE A 211 -2.61 11.95 -2.60
C ILE A 211 -2.59 10.81 -1.59
N ARG A 212 -1.48 10.64 -0.87
CA ARG A 212 -1.37 9.63 0.20
C ARG A 212 -1.57 10.26 1.55
N LEU A 213 -2.46 9.68 2.34
CA LEU A 213 -2.86 10.16 3.66
C LEU A 213 -2.10 9.37 4.73
N PRO A 214 -1.30 9.98 5.61
CA PRO A 214 -0.73 9.28 6.75
C PRO A 214 -1.84 8.95 7.76
N VAL A 215 -1.57 7.98 8.65
CA VAL A 215 -2.50 7.68 9.75
C VAL A 215 -2.81 8.96 10.53
N GLY A 216 -4.08 9.17 10.88
CA GLY A 216 -4.53 10.40 11.54
C GLY A 216 -4.91 11.55 10.60
N THR A 217 -4.78 11.38 9.29
CA THR A 217 -5.32 12.31 8.29
C THR A 217 -6.51 11.68 7.56
N THR A 218 -7.63 12.40 7.51
CA THR A 218 -8.84 11.93 6.82
C THR A 218 -9.00 12.59 5.46
N ARG A 219 -9.84 11.97 4.61
CA ARG A 219 -10.26 12.56 3.32
C ARG A 219 -10.91 13.92 3.55
N GLU A 220 -11.74 14.04 4.57
CA GLU A 220 -12.52 15.25 4.86
C GLU A 220 -11.59 16.42 5.20
N THR A 221 -10.55 16.18 6.01
CA THR A 221 -9.54 17.20 6.31
C THR A 221 -8.84 17.69 5.06
N VAL A 222 -8.41 16.79 4.18
CA VAL A 222 -7.70 17.16 2.94
C VAL A 222 -8.63 17.85 1.94
N MET A 223 -9.87 17.36 1.78
CA MET A 223 -10.85 17.96 0.88
C MET A 223 -11.27 19.36 1.33
N ALA A 224 -11.39 19.62 2.63
CA ALA A 224 -11.68 20.97 3.14
C ALA A 224 -10.56 21.99 2.79
N GLU A 225 -9.30 21.57 2.85
CA GLU A 225 -8.17 22.41 2.43
C GLU A 225 -8.18 22.62 0.91
N ILE A 226 -8.48 21.57 0.13
CA ILE A 226 -8.60 21.67 -1.33
C ILE A 226 -9.74 22.61 -1.73
N GLU A 227 -10.90 22.54 -1.08
CA GLU A 227 -12.03 23.44 -1.30
C GLU A 227 -11.65 24.90 -1.00
N THR A 228 -10.91 25.13 0.09
CA THR A 228 -10.35 26.44 0.42
C THR A 228 -9.41 26.96 -0.66
N ILE A 229 -8.51 26.11 -1.16
CA ILE A 229 -7.61 26.45 -2.27
C ILE A 229 -8.40 26.78 -3.54
N LEU A 230 -9.38 25.95 -3.90
CA LEU A 230 -10.18 26.10 -5.12
C LEU A 230 -11.02 27.37 -5.15
N ALA A 231 -11.33 27.99 -4.00
CA ALA A 231 -11.99 29.29 -3.95
C ALA A 231 -11.20 30.39 -4.70
N ASP A 232 -9.87 30.28 -4.78
CA ASP A 232 -9.00 31.19 -5.54
C ASP A 232 -8.94 30.86 -7.04
N PHE A 233 -9.50 29.71 -7.47
CA PHE A 233 -9.42 29.18 -8.82
C PHE A 233 -10.82 28.84 -9.37
N PRO A 234 -11.66 29.85 -9.69
CA PRO A 234 -13.05 29.62 -10.10
C PRO A 234 -13.19 28.86 -11.45
N GLU A 235 -12.11 28.76 -12.24
CA GLU A 235 -12.06 27.95 -13.46
C GLU A 235 -11.83 26.46 -13.23
N ALA A 236 -11.46 26.06 -12.01
CA ALA A 236 -11.11 24.71 -11.65
C ALA A 236 -12.27 23.99 -10.94
N SER A 237 -12.47 22.73 -11.27
CA SER A 237 -13.31 21.80 -10.52
C SER A 237 -12.51 20.56 -10.14
N VAL A 238 -12.96 19.86 -9.10
CA VAL A 238 -12.35 18.61 -8.63
C VAL A 238 -13.39 17.50 -8.59
N ALA A 239 -12.98 16.29 -8.93
CA ALA A 239 -13.77 15.06 -8.79
C ALA A 239 -12.94 13.98 -8.09
N VAL A 240 -13.55 13.28 -7.15
CA VAL A 240 -12.93 12.15 -6.44
C VAL A 240 -13.06 10.88 -7.27
N GLN A 241 -11.96 10.15 -7.42
CA GLN A 241 -11.96 8.80 -8.00
C GLN A 241 -12.30 7.79 -6.90
N GLU A 242 -13.60 7.62 -6.62
CA GLU A 242 -14.10 6.85 -5.46
C GLU A 242 -13.58 5.40 -5.43
N ALA A 243 -13.52 4.72 -6.58
CA ALA A 243 -13.06 3.34 -6.66
C ALA A 243 -11.58 3.15 -6.30
N ALA A 244 -10.78 4.23 -6.34
CA ALA A 244 -9.35 4.20 -6.08
C ALA A 244 -8.95 5.07 -4.88
N SER A 245 -9.92 5.46 -4.04
CA SER A 245 -9.70 6.26 -2.84
C SER A 245 -10.12 5.45 -1.62
N ASN A 246 -9.19 5.21 -0.70
CA ASN A 246 -9.40 4.41 0.49
C ASN A 246 -8.90 5.15 1.74
N PRO A 247 -9.63 5.10 2.87
CA PRO A 247 -9.17 5.72 4.11
C PRO A 247 -7.91 5.02 4.65
N THR A 248 -7.16 5.73 5.50
CA THR A 248 -6.05 5.12 6.24
C THR A 248 -6.54 3.94 7.08
N SER A 249 -5.68 2.97 7.35
CA SER A 249 -6.00 1.87 8.25
C SER A 249 -4.83 1.56 9.18
N HIS A 250 -5.12 1.20 10.42
CA HIS A 250 -4.11 0.71 11.36
C HIS A 250 -4.72 -0.29 12.33
N SER A 251 -3.88 -1.16 12.89
CA SER A 251 -4.20 -2.03 14.01
C SER A 251 -3.47 -1.55 15.27
N ASP A 252 -3.73 -2.18 16.43
CA ASP A 252 -2.98 -1.86 17.64
C ASP A 252 -1.50 -2.25 17.44
N PRO A 253 -0.54 -1.30 17.56
CA PRO A 253 0.87 -1.59 17.39
C PRO A 253 1.50 -2.38 18.56
N THR A 254 0.72 -2.72 19.59
CA THR A 254 1.15 -3.53 20.74
C THR A 254 0.51 -4.92 20.80
N HIS A 255 -0.29 -5.29 19.79
CA HIS A 255 -0.99 -6.58 19.73
C HIS A 255 -0.04 -7.77 19.78
N GLU A 256 -0.48 -8.85 20.43
CA GLU A 256 0.33 -10.04 20.72
C GLU A 256 0.92 -10.71 19.46
N MET A 257 0.19 -10.70 18.33
CA MET A 257 0.69 -11.21 17.04
C MET A 257 2.03 -10.59 16.63
N ILE A 258 2.25 -9.29 16.91
CA ILE A 258 3.54 -8.64 16.63
C ILE A 258 4.65 -9.28 17.46
N ALA A 259 4.40 -9.47 18.76
CA ALA A 259 5.37 -10.08 19.67
C ALA A 259 5.69 -11.53 19.26
N LEU A 260 4.69 -12.29 18.82
CA LEU A 260 4.86 -13.66 18.32
C LEU A 260 5.70 -13.71 17.04
N VAL A 261 5.43 -12.84 16.06
CA VAL A 261 6.26 -12.71 14.85
C VAL A 261 7.69 -12.32 15.20
N GLN A 262 7.85 -11.37 16.13
CA GLN A 262 9.16 -10.91 16.59
C GLN A 262 9.97 -12.01 17.28
N GLN A 263 9.30 -12.82 18.12
CA GLN A 263 9.91 -13.96 18.80
C GLN A 263 10.31 -15.04 17.80
N ALA A 264 9.39 -15.46 16.93
CA ALA A 264 9.65 -16.47 15.90
C ALA A 264 10.79 -16.06 14.95
N ALA A 265 10.86 -14.78 14.55
CA ALA A 265 11.97 -14.28 13.74
C ALA A 265 13.33 -14.40 14.47
N SER A 266 13.35 -14.06 15.76
CA SER A 266 14.56 -14.13 16.60
C SER A 266 15.04 -15.57 16.80
N GLU A 267 14.13 -16.51 17.07
CA GLU A 267 14.43 -17.95 17.22
C GLU A 267 14.98 -18.58 15.92
N LEU A 268 14.55 -18.06 14.77
CA LEU A 268 15.05 -18.46 13.46
C LEU A 268 16.38 -17.77 13.08
N GLY A 269 16.96 -17.00 14.00
CA GLY A 269 18.26 -16.35 13.83
C GLY A 269 18.22 -15.08 12.98
N ARG A 270 17.05 -14.48 12.77
CA ARG A 270 16.93 -13.14 12.18
C ARG A 270 16.84 -12.06 13.27
N PRO A 271 17.22 -10.81 12.98
CA PRO A 271 16.95 -9.69 13.88
C PRO A 271 15.45 -9.59 14.19
N ARG A 272 15.14 -9.07 15.38
CA ARG A 272 13.76 -8.75 15.75
C ARG A 272 13.23 -7.68 14.78
N PRO A 273 12.14 -7.95 14.03
CA PRO A 273 11.58 -6.97 13.12
C PRO A 273 11.00 -5.77 13.88
N GLU A 274 11.19 -4.58 13.31
CA GLU A 274 10.59 -3.35 13.81
C GLU A 274 9.13 -3.20 13.39
N VAL A 275 8.39 -2.41 14.14
CA VAL A 275 6.97 -2.16 13.87
C VAL A 275 6.84 -0.86 13.08
N ILE A 276 6.33 -0.95 11.84
CA ILE A 276 6.30 0.20 10.92
C ILE A 276 4.93 0.36 10.23
N CYS A 277 4.72 1.54 9.64
CA CYS A 277 3.62 1.79 8.70
C CYS A 277 4.05 1.43 7.26
N SER A 278 3.10 1.23 6.37
CA SER A 278 3.30 0.99 4.94
C SER A 278 2.92 2.22 4.11
N LEU A 279 3.71 2.54 3.07
CA LEU A 279 3.33 3.55 2.06
C LEU A 279 2.25 3.02 1.10
N GLY A 280 2.34 1.74 0.75
CA GLY A 280 1.37 1.02 -0.07
C GLY A 280 0.23 0.43 0.77
N ALA A 281 -0.89 0.16 0.11
CA ALA A 281 -2.03 -0.51 0.74
C ALA A 281 -1.99 -2.01 0.41
N THR A 282 -2.61 -2.81 1.27
CA THR A 282 -2.84 -4.24 1.04
C THR A 282 -4.31 -4.56 1.29
N ASP A 283 -4.73 -5.80 1.11
CA ASP A 283 -6.06 -6.24 1.55
C ASP A 283 -6.25 -6.28 3.09
N CYS A 284 -5.18 -6.11 3.89
CA CYS A 284 -5.30 -5.95 5.35
C CYS A 284 -6.19 -4.76 5.74
N LYS A 285 -6.28 -3.71 4.90
CA LYS A 285 -7.18 -2.57 5.14
C LYS A 285 -8.63 -3.02 5.31
N HIS A 286 -9.10 -4.00 4.53
CA HIS A 286 -10.49 -4.46 4.57
C HIS A 286 -10.79 -5.17 5.89
N PHE A 287 -9.86 -6.00 6.38
CA PHE A 287 -9.98 -6.60 7.72
C PHE A 287 -10.05 -5.54 8.82
N ARG A 288 -9.18 -4.52 8.75
CA ARG A 288 -9.17 -3.40 9.71
C ARG A 288 -10.47 -2.59 9.67
N TYR A 289 -11.04 -2.33 8.49
CA TYR A 289 -12.34 -1.66 8.36
C TYR A 289 -13.48 -2.46 9.01
N HIS A 290 -13.32 -3.78 9.10
CA HIS A 290 -14.25 -4.67 9.76
C HIS A 290 -13.90 -4.98 11.23
N GLY A 291 -12.96 -4.23 11.83
CA GLY A 291 -12.59 -4.34 13.24
C GLY A 291 -11.65 -5.50 13.56
N VAL A 292 -11.04 -6.13 12.55
CA VAL A 292 -10.08 -7.23 12.74
C VAL A 292 -8.64 -6.69 12.66
N PRO A 293 -7.84 -6.83 13.73
CA PRO A 293 -6.41 -6.53 13.71
C PRO A 293 -5.69 -7.30 12.59
N ALA A 294 -4.90 -6.61 11.78
CA ALA A 294 -4.22 -7.19 10.64
C ALA A 294 -2.77 -6.71 10.56
N TYR A 295 -1.85 -7.65 10.39
CA TYR A 295 -0.41 -7.43 10.37
C TYR A 295 0.21 -8.07 9.12
N VAL A 296 1.24 -7.44 8.57
CA VAL A 296 1.97 -7.96 7.42
C VAL A 296 3.38 -8.34 7.84
N TYR A 297 3.79 -9.55 7.49
CA TYR A 297 5.17 -10.02 7.60
C TYR A 297 5.49 -10.90 6.40
N GLY A 298 6.39 -10.47 5.52
CA GLY A 298 6.67 -11.14 4.26
C GLY A 298 8.10 -10.98 3.78
N VAL A 299 8.34 -11.42 2.55
CA VAL A 299 9.66 -11.36 1.91
C VAL A 299 10.07 -9.92 1.58
N PRO A 300 11.35 -9.64 1.32
CA PRO A 300 11.78 -8.31 0.86
C PRO A 300 11.05 -7.90 -0.43
N PRO A 301 10.63 -6.63 -0.55
CA PRO A 301 9.88 -6.18 -1.73
C PRO A 301 10.72 -6.18 -3.01
N GLY A 302 12.05 -6.02 -2.89
CA GLY A 302 13.00 -6.19 -3.98
C GLY A 302 12.59 -5.46 -5.26
N ASN A 303 12.41 -6.22 -6.34
CA ASN A 303 11.96 -5.74 -7.64
C ASN A 303 10.52 -6.19 -7.99
N MET A 304 9.62 -6.27 -6.99
CA MET A 304 8.20 -6.47 -7.23
C MET A 304 7.67 -5.56 -8.35
N SER A 305 6.73 -6.07 -9.15
CA SER A 305 6.06 -5.33 -10.24
C SER A 305 6.99 -4.87 -11.39
N MET A 306 8.30 -5.12 -11.32
CA MET A 306 9.28 -4.83 -12.37
C MET A 306 9.67 -6.09 -13.15
N ALA A 307 10.46 -5.92 -14.22
CA ALA A 307 11.09 -7.05 -14.89
C ALA A 307 12.05 -7.77 -13.92
N ASP A 308 12.33 -9.05 -14.22
CA ASP A 308 13.24 -9.89 -13.44
C ASP A 308 12.81 -10.12 -11.98
N GLU A 309 11.52 -9.95 -11.67
CA GLU A 309 10.98 -10.20 -10.33
C GLU A 309 11.43 -11.57 -9.82
N SER A 310 12.03 -11.58 -8.62
CA SER A 310 12.51 -12.81 -8.01
C SER A 310 12.54 -12.71 -6.49
N VAL A 311 12.42 -13.86 -5.84
CA VAL A 311 12.48 -14.00 -4.39
C VAL A 311 13.59 -14.97 -3.99
N ALA A 312 14.35 -14.65 -2.94
CA ALA A 312 15.34 -15.57 -2.40
C ALA A 312 14.65 -16.73 -1.68
N ILE A 313 15.08 -17.96 -1.96
CA ILE A 313 14.52 -19.16 -1.31
C ILE A 313 14.71 -19.10 0.21
N ALA A 314 15.84 -18.54 0.67
CA ALA A 314 16.12 -18.39 2.10
C ALA A 314 15.13 -17.45 2.80
N ASP A 315 14.73 -16.35 2.16
CA ASP A 315 13.75 -15.41 2.73
C ASP A 315 12.34 -15.99 2.68
N PHE A 316 11.97 -16.65 1.58
CA PHE A 316 10.70 -17.38 1.48
C PHE A 316 10.57 -18.43 2.60
N LEU A 317 11.58 -19.30 2.77
CA LEU A 317 11.56 -20.33 3.81
C LEU A 317 11.56 -19.74 5.23
N HIS A 318 12.20 -18.59 5.44
CA HIS A 318 12.12 -17.86 6.69
C HIS A 318 10.68 -17.43 6.99
N VAL A 319 10.01 -16.77 6.04
CA VAL A 319 8.62 -16.33 6.18
C VAL A 319 7.68 -17.51 6.45
N VAL A 320 7.83 -18.64 5.74
CA VAL A 320 7.02 -19.85 6.01
C VAL A 320 7.17 -20.29 7.47
N LYS A 321 8.40 -20.35 7.99
CA LYS A 321 8.65 -20.80 9.37
C LYS A 321 8.12 -19.79 10.38
N THR A 322 8.33 -18.49 10.16
CA THR A 322 7.83 -17.44 11.05
C THR A 322 6.31 -17.44 11.12
N HIS A 323 5.62 -17.56 9.98
CA HIS A 323 4.15 -17.65 9.95
C HIS A 323 3.65 -18.89 10.68
N ALA A 324 4.26 -20.05 10.44
CA ALA A 324 3.87 -21.28 11.10
C ALA A 324 4.06 -21.24 12.62
N LEU A 325 5.19 -20.72 13.10
CA LEU A 325 5.46 -20.59 14.54
C LEU A 325 4.51 -19.56 15.19
N ALA A 326 4.44 -18.35 14.63
CA ALA A 326 3.60 -17.29 15.20
C ALA A 326 2.11 -17.67 15.22
N ALA A 327 1.60 -18.29 14.14
CA ALA A 327 0.22 -18.75 14.09
C ALA A 327 -0.04 -19.92 15.05
N PHE A 328 0.93 -20.84 15.21
CA PHE A 328 0.80 -21.95 16.17
C PHE A 328 0.72 -21.41 17.60
N ASP A 329 1.62 -20.52 17.99
CA ASP A 329 1.65 -19.94 19.34
C ASP A 329 0.38 -19.13 19.61
N TYR A 330 -0.07 -18.33 18.64
CA TYR A 330 -1.31 -17.55 18.74
C TYR A 330 -2.54 -18.44 18.98
N LEU A 331 -2.60 -19.61 18.32
CA LEU A 331 -3.74 -20.51 18.38
C LEU A 331 -3.63 -21.58 19.48
N SER A 332 -2.51 -21.66 20.20
CA SER A 332 -2.28 -22.64 21.28
C SER A 332 -2.22 -22.00 22.68
N ALA A 333 -2.07 -20.67 22.76
CA ALA A 333 -2.26 -19.87 23.96
C ALA A 333 -3.65 -20.13 24.59
#